data_AF-A0A0D6JDZ5-F1
#
_entry.id   AF-A0A0D6JDZ5-F1
#
_cell.length_a   1.000
_cell.length_b   1.000
_cell.length_c   1.000
_cell.angle_alpha   90.00
_cell.angle_beta   90.00
_cell.angle_gamma   90.00
#
_symmetry.space_group_name_H-M   'P 1'
#
loop_
_entity.id
_entity.type
_entity.pdbx_description
1 polymer ?
#
loop_
_entity_poly.entity_id
_entity_poly.type
_entity_poly.pdbx_seq_one_letter_code
_entity_poly.pdbx_strand_id
1 'polypeptide(L)'
;MTGSAEVTVELANVLNDLGFVQTSSGYRFEIDGVEFDVVWDGLGRYCLMGSVVGPRTASFVEYFMPRKVASHEQGVALLAYALRNISFKNPPAWLVEGNALGHTLPWSAQR
;
A
#
# COMPACT_ATOMS: atom_id res chain seq x y z
N MET A 1 4.51 34.48 9.44
CA MET A 1 4.69 33.01 9.42
C MET A 1 3.90 32.48 8.23
N THR A 2 4.55 32.35 7.08
CA THR A 2 3.96 31.73 5.89
C THR A 2 3.94 30.23 6.12
N GLY A 3 2.77 29.66 6.40
CA GLY A 3 2.59 28.22 6.44
C GLY A 3 2.87 27.68 5.04
N SER A 4 4.04 27.08 4.85
CA SER A 4 4.32 26.32 3.63
C SER A 4 3.29 25.20 3.57
N ALA A 5 2.47 25.17 2.53
CA ALA A 5 1.59 24.04 2.30
C ALA A 5 2.46 22.78 2.19
N GLU A 6 2.22 21.81 3.08
CA GLU A 6 2.93 20.55 3.05
C GLU A 6 2.58 19.84 1.75
N VAL A 7 3.60 19.59 0.92
CA VAL A 7 3.42 18.90 -0.37
C VAL A 7 3.01 17.47 -0.04
N THR A 8 1.87 17.05 -0.59
CA THR A 8 1.32 15.71 -0.39
C THR A 8 0.94 15.10 -1.72
N VAL A 9 1.00 13.77 -1.78
CA VAL A 9 0.63 12.94 -2.94
C VAL A 9 -0.62 12.13 -2.58
N GLU A 10 -1.60 12.07 -3.48
CA GLU A 10 -2.76 11.18 -3.31
C GLU A 10 -2.31 9.73 -3.48
N LEU A 11 -2.66 8.85 -2.54
CA LEU A 11 -2.30 7.42 -2.60
C LEU A 11 -2.88 6.75 -3.85
N ALA A 12 -4.02 7.24 -4.35
CA ALA A 12 -4.60 6.86 -5.63
C ALA A 12 -3.60 6.94 -6.79
N ASN A 13 -2.77 7.98 -6.85
CA ASN A 13 -1.77 8.13 -7.91
C ASN A 13 -0.70 7.05 -7.80
N VAL A 14 -0.23 6.78 -6.58
CA VAL A 14 0.73 5.71 -6.30
C VAL A 14 0.15 4.36 -6.72
N LEU A 15 -1.10 4.05 -6.35
CA LEU A 15 -1.76 2.79 -6.74
C LEU A 15 -1.80 2.61 -8.26
N ASN A 16 -2.19 3.66 -9.00
CA ASN A 16 -2.21 3.62 -10.46
C ASN A 16 -0.82 3.38 -11.05
N ASP A 17 0.21 4.07 -10.55
CA ASP A 17 1.59 3.94 -11.02
C ASP A 17 2.17 2.54 -10.74
N LEU A 18 1.71 1.89 -9.67
CA LEU A 18 2.08 0.53 -9.28
C LEU A 18 1.33 -0.56 -10.06
N GLY A 19 0.41 -0.19 -10.95
CA GLY A 19 -0.37 -1.11 -11.77
C GLY A 19 -1.62 -1.67 -11.08
N PHE A 20 -2.10 -1.05 -10.00
CA PHE A 20 -3.42 -1.37 -9.49
C PHE A 20 -4.48 -0.91 -10.49
N VAL A 21 -5.46 -1.77 -10.75
CA VAL A 21 -6.56 -1.49 -11.67
C VAL A 21 -7.70 -0.84 -10.89
N GLN A 22 -8.17 0.32 -11.35
CA GLN A 22 -9.32 0.99 -10.77
C GLN A 22 -10.61 0.18 -11.02
N THR A 23 -11.44 0.02 -9.98
CA THR A 23 -12.73 -0.67 -10.01
C THR A 23 -13.86 0.28 -9.59
N SER A 24 -15.11 -0.20 -9.59
CA SER A 24 -16.24 0.57 -9.08
C SER A 24 -16.19 0.82 -7.57
N SER A 25 -15.43 0.02 -6.82
CA SER A 25 -15.33 0.06 -5.36
C SER A 25 -13.98 0.57 -4.84
N GLY A 26 -13.00 0.80 -5.71
CA GLY A 26 -11.67 1.25 -5.33
C GLY A 26 -10.61 0.83 -6.34
N TYR A 27 -9.62 0.05 -5.88
CA TYR A 27 -8.55 -0.47 -6.71
C TYR A 27 -8.34 -1.96 -6.44
N ARG A 28 -7.86 -2.69 -7.44
CA ARG A 28 -7.53 -4.11 -7.33
C ARG A 28 -6.14 -4.39 -7.88
N PHE A 29 -5.43 -5.31 -7.26
CA PHE A 29 -4.16 -5.82 -7.73
C PHE A 29 -4.07 -7.32 -7.52
N GLU A 30 -3.45 -8.02 -8.47
CA GLU A 30 -3.23 -9.46 -8.39
C GLU A 30 -1.74 -9.76 -8.48
N ILE A 31 -1.27 -10.65 -7.60
CA ILE A 31 0.11 -11.11 -7.56
C ILE A 31 0.15 -12.56 -7.09
N ASP A 32 0.82 -13.42 -7.86
CA ASP A 32 0.93 -14.86 -7.59
C ASP A 32 -0.44 -15.54 -7.31
N GLY A 33 -1.50 -15.09 -7.98
CA GLY A 33 -2.87 -15.61 -7.82
C GLY A 33 -3.58 -15.15 -6.54
N VAL A 34 -3.03 -14.15 -5.83
CA VAL A 34 -3.65 -13.50 -4.68
C VAL A 34 -4.22 -12.16 -5.11
N GLU A 35 -5.52 -11.96 -4.88
CA GLU A 35 -6.18 -10.68 -5.10
C GLU A 35 -6.11 -9.79 -3.86
N PHE A 36 -5.80 -8.52 -4.09
CA PHE A 36 -5.86 -7.44 -3.10
C PHE A 36 -6.83 -6.37 -3.58
N ASP A 37 -7.75 -5.99 -2.71
CA ASP A 37 -8.65 -4.85 -2.92
C ASP A 37 -8.20 -3.69 -2.03
N VAL A 38 -8.19 -2.48 -2.59
CA VAL A 38 -7.97 -1.25 -1.85
C VAL A 38 -9.22 -0.40 -1.94
N VAL A 39 -9.98 -0.34 -0.86
CA VAL A 39 -11.28 0.33 -0.80
C VAL A 39 -11.22 1.59 0.04
N TRP A 40 -12.04 2.58 -0.32
CA TRP A 40 -12.19 3.79 0.49
C TRP A 40 -13.07 3.50 1.71
N ASP A 41 -12.60 3.81 2.92
CA ASP A 41 -13.34 3.51 4.16
C ASP A 41 -14.43 4.55 4.50
N GLY A 42 -14.54 5.63 3.72
CA GLY A 42 -15.49 6.71 3.98
C GLY A 42 -15.05 7.69 5.09
N LEU A 43 -14.02 7.36 5.86
CA LEU A 43 -13.53 8.09 7.03
C LEU A 43 -12.20 8.82 6.78
N GLY A 44 -11.72 8.86 5.53
CA GLY A 44 -10.48 9.53 5.19
C GLY A 44 -9.31 8.61 4.86
N ARG A 45 -9.52 7.29 4.77
CA ARG A 45 -8.45 6.30 4.59
C ARG A 45 -8.79 5.29 3.50
N TYR A 46 -7.74 4.69 2.96
CA TYR A 46 -7.85 3.48 2.18
C TYR A 46 -7.67 2.26 3.09
N CYS A 47 -8.44 1.21 2.86
CA CYS A 47 -8.25 -0.10 3.47
C CYS A 47 -7.76 -1.07 2.40
N LEU A 48 -6.53 -1.56 2.53
CA LEU A 48 -6.03 -2.68 1.74
C LEU A 48 -6.45 -3.98 2.39
N MET A 49 -7.11 -4.83 1.62
CA MET A 49 -7.63 -6.12 2.04
C MET A 49 -7.16 -7.20 1.07
N GLY A 50 -6.78 -8.36 1.59
CA GLY A 50 -6.43 -9.51 0.75
C GLY A 50 -6.38 -10.79 1.56
N SER A 51 -6.68 -11.92 0.91
CA SER A 51 -6.62 -13.24 1.55
C SER A 51 -5.74 -14.19 0.75
N VAL A 52 -4.74 -14.76 1.41
CA VAL A 52 -3.89 -15.82 0.86
C VAL A 52 -4.38 -17.15 1.43
N VAL A 53 -4.95 -18.01 0.58
CA VAL A 53 -5.37 -19.36 0.96
C VAL A 53 -4.48 -20.37 0.24
N GLY A 54 -3.59 -21.02 1.00
CA GLY A 54 -2.75 -22.12 0.55
C GLY A 54 -3.07 -23.43 1.28
N PRO A 55 -2.46 -24.57 0.89
CA PRO A 55 -2.75 -25.89 1.45
C PRO A 55 -2.58 -26.02 2.98
N ARG A 56 -1.77 -25.15 3.59
CA ARG A 56 -1.47 -25.14 5.03
C ARG A 56 -1.47 -23.74 5.66
N THR A 57 -1.84 -22.72 4.92
CA THR A 57 -1.73 -21.32 5.35
C THR A 57 -2.97 -20.56 4.91
N ALA A 58 -3.68 -19.98 5.87
CA ALA A 58 -4.65 -18.92 5.62
C ALA A 58 -4.06 -17.65 6.22
N SER A 59 -3.77 -16.66 5.39
CA SER A 59 -3.34 -15.33 5.83
C SER A 59 -4.35 -14.30 5.34
N PHE A 60 -4.69 -13.38 6.22
CA PHE A 60 -5.54 -12.25 5.90
C PHE A 60 -4.75 -10.97 6.14
N VAL A 61 -4.79 -10.08 5.17
CA VAL A 61 -4.25 -8.73 5.29
C VAL A 61 -5.41 -7.78 5.34
N GLU A 62 -5.40 -6.94 6.37
CA GLU A 62 -6.21 -5.74 6.49
C GLU A 62 -5.27 -4.64 6.99
N TYR A 63 -5.16 -3.57 6.21
CA TYR A 63 -4.26 -2.48 6.53
C TYR A 63 -4.85 -1.13 6.11
N PHE A 64 -4.95 -0.22 7.07
CA PHE A 64 -5.46 1.14 6.84
C PHE A 64 -4.32 2.08 6.48
N MET A 65 -4.46 2.76 5.35
CA MET A 65 -3.51 3.72 4.80
C MET A 65 -4.14 5.11 4.70
N PRO A 66 -3.37 6.19 4.91
CA PRO A 66 -3.90 7.53 4.73
C PRO A 66 -4.25 7.78 3.26
N ARG A 67 -5.22 8.65 3.01
CA ARG A 67 -5.54 9.11 1.65
C ARG A 67 -4.34 9.78 0.96
N LYS A 68 -3.56 10.52 1.75
CA LYS A 68 -2.44 11.34 1.30
C LYS A 68 -1.16 10.93 2.02
N VAL A 69 -0.06 10.93 1.29
CA VAL A 69 1.28 10.61 1.77
C VAL A 69 2.24 11.76 1.44
N ALA A 70 3.37 11.85 2.14
CA ALA A 70 4.34 12.93 1.95
C ALA A 70 5.09 12.85 0.61
N SER A 71 5.24 11.65 0.05
CA SER A 71 5.88 11.44 -1.25
C SER A 71 5.42 10.14 -1.90
N HIS A 72 5.73 9.95 -3.19
CA HIS A 72 5.46 8.70 -3.89
C HIS A 72 6.17 7.52 -3.22
N GLU A 73 7.45 7.70 -2.86
CA GLU A 73 8.27 6.70 -2.17
C GLU A 73 7.67 6.26 -0.84
N GLN A 74 7.10 7.20 -0.07
CA GLN A 74 6.39 6.86 1.17
C GLN A 74 5.14 6.03 0.90
N GLY A 75 4.41 6.32 -0.19
CA GLY A 75 3.26 5.52 -0.62
C GLY A 75 3.67 4.08 -0.97
N VAL A 76 4.74 3.91 -1.75
CA VAL A 76 5.29 2.57 -2.09
C VAL A 76 5.76 1.83 -0.83
N ALA A 77 6.45 2.52 0.08
CA ALA A 77 6.90 1.94 1.35
C ALA A 77 5.72 1.49 2.24
N LEU A 78 4.64 2.28 2.31
CA LEU A 78 3.44 1.93 3.07
C LEU A 78 2.76 0.67 2.52
N LEU A 79 2.63 0.56 1.20
CA LEU A 79 2.06 -0.63 0.55
C LEU A 79 2.93 -1.87 0.77
N ALA A 80 4.25 -1.74 0.63
CA ALA A 80 5.17 -2.84 0.92
C ALA A 80 5.09 -3.27 2.39
N TYR A 81 5.03 -2.31 3.31
CA TYR A 81 4.86 -2.59 4.74
C TYR A 81 3.54 -3.28 5.04
N ALA A 82 2.44 -2.91 4.37
CA ALA A 82 1.14 -3.56 4.52
C ALA A 82 1.21 -5.07 4.18
N LEU A 83 2.04 -5.43 3.20
CA LEU A 83 2.20 -6.79 2.70
C LEU A 83 3.36 -7.57 3.34
N ARG A 84 4.10 -7.00 4.30
CA ARG A 84 5.37 -7.55 4.85
C ARG A 84 5.30 -8.97 5.42
N ASN A 85 4.12 -9.44 5.79
CA ASN A 85 3.91 -10.77 6.37
C ASN A 85 3.46 -11.81 5.32
N ILE A 86 3.35 -11.42 4.05
CA ILE A 86 3.03 -12.33 2.95
C ILE A 86 4.32 -12.69 2.22
N SER A 87 4.53 -13.98 2.01
CA SER A 87 5.59 -14.49 1.16
C SER A 87 5.07 -14.65 -0.27
N PHE A 88 5.66 -13.91 -1.20
CA PHE A 88 5.37 -14.02 -2.63
C PHE A 88 6.47 -14.82 -3.32
N LYS A 89 6.09 -15.64 -4.30
CA LYS A 89 7.03 -16.41 -5.12
C LYS A 89 7.76 -15.49 -6.10
N ASN A 90 7.05 -14.54 -6.70
CA ASN A 90 7.58 -13.57 -7.64
C ASN A 90 7.11 -12.16 -7.26
N PRO A 91 7.73 -11.52 -6.24
CA PRO A 91 7.34 -10.17 -5.85
C PRO A 91 7.58 -9.17 -7.01
N PRO A 92 6.65 -8.24 -7.29
CA PRO A 92 6.84 -7.19 -8.28
C PRO A 92 7.95 -6.25 -7.81
N ALA A 93 8.59 -5.57 -8.76
CA ALA A 93 9.72 -4.68 -8.49
C ALA A 93 9.42 -3.65 -7.40
N TRP A 94 8.24 -3.02 -7.46
CA TRP A 94 7.82 -2.02 -6.48
C TRP A 94 7.74 -2.56 -5.05
N LEU A 95 7.40 -3.83 -4.86
CA LEU A 95 7.32 -4.43 -3.53
C LEU A 95 8.73 -4.62 -2.95
N VAL A 96 9.68 -5.01 -3.79
CA VAL A 96 11.10 -5.12 -3.42
C VAL A 96 11.67 -3.74 -3.09
N GLU A 97 11.41 -2.74 -3.93
CA GLU A 97 11.84 -1.35 -3.74
C GLU A 97 11.22 -0.75 -2.47
N GLY A 98 9.91 -0.90 -2.28
CA GLY A 98 9.19 -0.41 -1.10
C GLY A 98 9.72 -0.96 0.21
N ASN A 99 10.14 -2.24 0.24
CA ASN A 99 10.76 -2.83 1.42
C ASN A 99 12.10 -2.15 1.79
N ALA A 100 12.87 -1.68 0.79
CA ALA A 100 14.09 -0.92 1.03
C ALA A 100 13.82 0.54 1.47
N LEU A 101 12.63 1.05 1.18
CA LEU A 101 12.18 2.39 1.53
C LEU A 101 11.59 2.50 2.94
N GLY A 102 11.74 1.50 3.81
CA GLY A 102 11.15 1.51 5.17
C GLY A 102 11.54 2.73 6.03
N HIS A 103 12.66 3.41 5.74
CA HIS A 103 13.07 4.65 6.40
C HIS A 103 12.15 5.85 6.08
N THR A 104 11.37 5.80 5.01
CA THR A 104 10.43 6.87 4.62
C THR A 104 9.07 6.75 5.33
N LEU A 105 8.83 5.64 6.05
CA LEU A 105 7.57 5.41 6.75
C LEU A 105 7.34 6.48 7.84
N PRO A 106 6.09 6.91 8.08
CA PRO A 106 5.80 8.01 8.99
C PRO A 106 6.35 7.84 10.42
N TRP A 107 6.43 6.60 10.90
CA TRP A 107 6.94 6.26 12.23
C TRP A 107 8.45 6.03 12.29
N SER A 108 9.14 6.01 11.15
CA SER A 108 10.60 5.79 11.11
C SER A 108 11.38 7.01 11.61
N ALA A 109 10.82 8.22 11.52
CA ALA A 109 11.42 9.44 12.04
C ALA A 109 11.45 9.53 13.59
N GLN A 110 10.80 8.59 14.29
CA GLN A 110 10.74 8.55 15.75
C GLN A 110 11.74 7.57 16.39
N ARG A 111 12.67 7.00 15.61
CA ARG A 111 13.68 6.04 16.09
C ARG A 111 15.09 6.57 16.01
#